data_AF-A0A519ZWJ2-F1
#
_entry.id   AF-A0A519ZWJ2-F1
#
_cell.length_a   1.000
_cell.length_b   1.000
_cell.length_c   1.000
_cell.angle_alpha   90.00
_cell.angle_beta   90.00
_cell.angle_gamma   90.00
#
_symmetry.space_group_name_H-M   'P 1'
#
loop_
_entity.id
_entity.type
_entity.pdbx_description
1 polymer ?
#
loop_
_entity_poly.entity_id
_entity_poly.type
_entity_poly.pdbx_seq_one_letter_code
_entity_poly.pdbx_strand_id
1 'polypeptide(L)' 'MATPNLHFETLQLHAGQQPDPTTGSRAVPIYQTTSYVFKNAEHGANLFALKE' A
#
# COMPACT_ATOMS: atom_id res chain seq x y z
N MET A 1 -12.48 -7.29 9.78
CA MET A 1 -11.90 -8.48 10.45
C MET A 1 -11.08 -7.97 11.62
N ALA A 2 -11.22 -8.55 12.81
CA ALA A 2 -10.39 -8.15 13.96
C ALA A 2 -8.92 -8.49 13.64
N THR A 3 -8.02 -7.53 13.79
CA THR A 3 -6.58 -7.77 13.61
C THR A 3 -6.15 -8.75 14.71
N PRO A 4 -5.58 -9.93 14.38
CA PRO A 4 -5.08 -10.82 15.41
C PRO A 4 -4.05 -10.08 16.28
N ASN A 5 -4.13 -10.27 17.61
CA ASN A 5 -3.12 -9.76 18.52
C ASN A 5 -1.84 -10.58 18.34
N LEU A 6 -0.99 -10.12 17.43
CA LEU A 6 0.31 -10.71 17.13
C LEU A 6 1.36 -10.24 18.14
N HIS A 7 2.35 -11.09 18.41
CA HIS A 7 3.53 -10.71 19.18
C HIS A 7 4.35 -9.64 18.45
N PHE A 8 5.12 -8.87 19.20
CA PHE A 8 5.89 -7.74 18.68
C PHE A 8 6.88 -8.16 17.59
N GLU A 9 7.56 -9.29 17.76
CA GLU A 9 8.53 -9.86 16.82
C GLU A 9 7.88 -10.21 15.47
N THR A 10 6.61 -10.64 15.49
CA THR A 10 5.85 -10.94 14.28
C THR A 10 5.49 -9.64 13.55
N LEU A 11 5.10 -8.60 14.30
CA LEU A 11 4.77 -7.30 13.74
C LEU A 11 5.99 -6.62 13.10
N GLN A 12 7.16 -6.71 13.74
CA GLN A 12 8.41 -6.19 13.16
C GLN A 12 8.68 -6.75 11.77
N LEU A 13 8.37 -8.03 11.53
CA LEU A 13 8.61 -8.68 10.26
C LEU A 13 7.49 -8.45 9.23
N HIS A 14 6.23 -8.32 9.65
CA HIS A 14 5.08 -8.41 8.72
C HIS A 14 4.14 -7.22 8.71
N ALA A 15 4.16 -6.35 9.73
CA ALA A 15 3.23 -5.22 9.79
C ALA A 15 3.46 -4.24 8.63
N GLY A 16 2.36 -3.77 8.03
CA GLY A 16 2.42 -2.81 6.92
C GLY A 16 2.73 -3.42 5.55
N GLN A 17 2.98 -4.73 5.45
CA GLN A 17 3.21 -5.41 4.17
C GLN A 17 2.27 -6.60 3.96
N GLN A 18 1.93 -6.85 2.69
CA GLN A 18 1.16 -8.00 2.24
C GLN A 18 1.83 -8.56 0.97
N PRO A 19 1.67 -9.86 0.65
CA PRO A 19 2.11 -10.38 -0.64
C PRO A 19 1.51 -9.56 -1.77
N ASP A 20 2.31 -9.25 -2.79
CA ASP A 20 1.84 -8.58 -3.99
C ASP A 20 0.71 -9.41 -4.64
N PRO A 21 -0.51 -8.84 -4.80
CA PRO A 21 -1.65 -9.60 -5.33
C PRO A 21 -1.47 -10.00 -6.80
N THR A 22 -0.58 -9.35 -7.55
CA THR A 22 -0.36 -9.66 -8.97
C THR A 22 0.63 -10.81 -9.17
N THR A 23 1.73 -10.84 -8.43
CA THR A 23 2.82 -11.83 -8.62
C THR A 23 2.97 -12.83 -7.47
N GLY A 24 2.36 -12.56 -6.32
CA GLY A 24 2.57 -13.32 -5.09
C GLY A 24 3.91 -13.03 -4.39
N SER A 25 4.69 -12.06 -4.87
CA SER A 25 5.96 -11.67 -4.22
C SER A 25 5.74 -11.28 -2.77
N ARG A 26 6.52 -11.86 -1.85
CA ARG A 26 6.52 -11.45 -0.44
C ARG A 26 7.37 -10.20 -0.20
N ALA A 27 8.40 -9.99 -1.01
CA ALA A 27 9.21 -8.79 -0.95
C ALA A 27 8.43 -7.62 -1.56
N VAL A 28 8.47 -6.46 -0.91
CA VAL A 28 7.79 -5.25 -1.38
C VAL A 28 8.41 -4.80 -2.71
N PRO A 29 7.61 -4.51 -3.75
CA PRO A 29 8.12 -4.00 -5.02
C PRO A 29 8.88 -2.68 -4.88
N ILE A 30 9.91 -2.49 -5.70
CA ILE A 30 10.62 -1.22 -5.83
C ILE A 30 9.93 -0.39 -6.93
N TYR A 31 9.09 0.57 -6.54
CA TYR A 31 8.46 1.51 -7.46
C TYR A 31 9.40 2.68 -7.81
N GLN A 32 10.38 2.42 -8.68
CA GLN A 32 11.34 3.42 -9.14
C GLN A 32 10.72 4.35 -10.19
N THR A 33 9.94 5.33 -9.74
CA THR A 33 9.23 6.29 -10.59
C THR A 33 9.33 7.71 -10.04
N THR A 34 9.11 8.70 -10.90
CA THR A 34 8.97 10.12 -10.52
C THR A 34 7.51 10.56 -10.38
N SER A 35 6.55 9.76 -10.86
CA SER A 35 5.13 10.14 -10.91
C SER A 35 4.17 8.93 -11.00
N TYR A 36 2.90 9.15 -10.67
CA TYR A 36 1.80 8.18 -10.76
C TYR A 36 0.62 8.78 -11.54
N VAL A 37 -0.07 7.94 -12.31
CA VAL A 37 -1.19 8.34 -13.17
C VAL A 37 -2.48 8.50 -12.37
N PHE A 38 -3.22 9.58 -12.60
CA PHE A 38 -4.58 9.73 -12.07
C PHE A 38 -5.58 8.96 -12.93
N LYS A 39 -6.60 8.36 -12.29
CA LYS A 39 -7.69 7.68 -13.01
C LYS A 39 -8.47 8.63 -13.92
N ASN A 40 -8.66 9.88 -13.48
CA ASN A 40 -9.27 10.99 -14.22
C ASN A 40 -8.95 12.33 -13.52
N ALA A 41 -9.44 13.45 -14.07
CA ALA A 41 -9.21 14.79 -13.54
C ALA A 41 -9.78 14.99 -12.12
N GLU A 42 -10.98 14.48 -11.85
CA GLU A 42 -11.64 14.57 -10.55
C GLU A 42 -10.84 13.84 -9.45
N HIS A 43 -10.37 12.62 -9.73
CA HIS A 43 -9.51 11.85 -8.83
C HIS A 43 -8.22 12.59 -8.47
N GLY A 44 -7.59 13.24 -9.46
CA GLY A 44 -6.43 14.09 -9.20
C GLY A 44 -6.76 15.24 -8.26
N ALA A 45 -7.85 15.97 -8.54
CA ALA A 45 -8.30 17.08 -7.70
C ALA A 45 -8.61 16.64 -6.26
N ASN A 46 -9.24 15.47 -6.06
CA ASN A 46 -9.58 14.94 -4.75
C ASN A 46 -8.35 14.55 -3.92
N LEU A 47 -7.35 13.90 -4.53
CA LEU A 47 -6.09 13.55 -3.86
C LEU A 47 -5.36 14.81 -3.34
N PHE A 48 -5.31 15.88 -4.13
CA PHE A 48 -4.71 17.15 -3.69
C PHE A 48 -5.54 17.89 -2.64
N ALA A 49 -6.85 17.64 -2.59
CA ALA A 49 -7.77 18.23 -1.63
C ALA A 49 -7.94 17.41 -0.33
N LEU A 50 -7.26 16.27 -0.18
CA LEU A 50 -7.45 15.30 0.92
C LEU A 50 -8.90 14.78 1.01
N LYS A 51 -9.53 14.54 -0.15
CA LYS A 51 -10.94 14.12 -0.28
C LYS A 51 -11.12 12.72 -0.87
N GLU A 52 -10.02 12.01 -1.14
CA GLU A 52 -10.04 10.61 -1.61
C GLU A 52 -10.03 9.62 -0.44
#